data_AF-A0A933QPN1-F1
#
_entry.id   AF-A0A933QPN1-F1
#
_cell.length_a   1.000
_cell.length_b   1.000
_cell.length_c   1.000
_cell.angle_alpha   90.00
_cell.angle_beta   90.00
_cell.angle_gamma   90.00
#
_symmetry.space_group_name_H-M   'P 1'
#
loop_
_entity.id
_entity.type
_entity.pdbx_description
1 polymer ?
#
loop_
_entity_poly.entity_id
_entity_poly.type
_entity_poly.pdbx_seq_one_letter_code
_entity_poly.pdbx_strand_id
1 'polypeptide(L)'
;MKTDLARRSSNQNVGIFVIVGLIIVGATAFAAVPFSTPQPDGLTGITFANSVTDADRMYLQTSLQLLQDNLPEWYDYVIQTKPFALSVGNTTDSDWVAAEAVCCDERGNGFITFEDHFDRVATSDSSDQTTEANRIAFSSMLIHELTHLRDYRAGHMPARMDAATCITSEGAAYAKEFEFKRAVVKTRFSDMRSGELYRQAAEKQLVDDEEQFNTNFWKLYCILTHFNIGD
;
A
#
# COMPACT_ATOMS: atom_id res chain seq x y z
N MET A 1 31.55 33.28 58.55
CA MET A 1 32.37 33.34 59.79
C MET A 1 32.69 31.90 60.18
N LYS A 2 33.97 31.61 60.45
CA LYS A 2 34.59 30.29 60.61
C LYS A 2 34.15 29.55 61.88
N THR A 3 34.14 28.21 61.83
CA THR A 3 34.92 27.23 62.65
C THR A 3 34.50 25.80 62.23
N ASP A 4 35.38 24.99 61.64
CA ASP A 4 36.35 24.04 62.25
C ASP A 4 35.70 22.81 62.92
N LEU A 5 36.26 21.60 62.98
CA LEU A 5 37.17 20.75 62.19
C LEU A 5 37.30 19.44 63.04
N ALA A 6 37.72 18.34 62.40
CA ALA A 6 38.23 17.08 62.99
C ALA A 6 37.16 16.03 63.41
N ARG A 7 37.35 14.72 63.19
CA ARG A 7 38.61 13.95 63.30
C ARG A 7 38.47 12.52 62.70
N ARG A 8 39.47 12.12 61.89
CA ARG A 8 40.13 10.79 61.66
C ARG A 8 39.27 9.51 61.66
N SER A 9 39.42 8.57 60.72
CA SER A 9 40.60 7.70 60.53
C SER A 9 40.43 6.87 59.25
N SER A 10 41.30 7.03 58.25
CA SER A 10 42.32 6.03 57.83
C SER A 10 41.83 4.58 57.70
N ASN A 11 41.68 4.10 56.46
CA ASN A 11 42.63 3.14 55.90
C ASN A 11 42.58 3.09 54.36
N GLN A 12 43.76 3.26 53.80
CA GLN A 12 44.12 3.17 52.38
C GLN A 12 44.20 1.72 51.94
N ASN A 13 43.80 1.46 50.70
CA ASN A 13 44.55 0.70 49.68
C ASN A 13 43.81 0.92 48.35
N VAL A 14 44.20 1.93 47.57
CA VAL A 14 45.28 1.90 46.57
C VAL A 14 45.01 0.88 45.47
N GLY A 15 44.59 1.40 44.33
CA GLY A 15 44.44 0.70 43.06
C GLY A 15 44.17 1.72 41.95
N ILE A 16 45.09 2.68 41.78
CA ILE A 16 45.12 3.60 40.64
C ILE A 16 45.79 2.87 39.48
N PHE A 17 45.08 2.70 38.37
CA PHE A 17 45.69 2.69 37.04
C PHE A 17 44.99 3.77 36.21
N VAL A 18 45.72 4.85 35.97
CA VAL A 18 45.43 5.88 34.97
C VAL A 18 46.23 5.51 33.73
N ILE A 19 45.57 5.37 32.58
CA ILE A 19 46.16 5.76 31.31
C ILE A 19 45.22 6.76 30.64
N VAL A 20 45.82 7.90 30.34
CA VAL A 20 45.28 9.07 29.64
C VAL A 20 45.23 8.80 28.13
N GLY A 21 44.18 9.32 27.49
CA GLY A 21 44.29 9.92 26.15
C GLY A 21 43.46 9.25 25.06
N LEU A 22 42.36 9.89 24.64
CA LEU A 22 42.32 10.90 23.58
C LEU A 22 40.90 10.93 22.96
N ILE A 23 40.35 12.13 22.82
CA ILE A 23 39.07 12.41 22.16
C ILE A 23 39.23 12.18 20.65
N ILE A 24 38.37 11.35 20.05
CA ILE A 24 37.99 11.47 18.63
C ILE A 24 36.47 11.58 18.56
N VAL A 25 36.03 12.74 18.11
CA VAL A 25 34.69 13.00 17.57
C VAL A 25 34.55 12.14 16.31
N GLY A 26 33.59 11.22 16.31
CA GLY A 26 33.31 10.37 15.16
C GLY A 26 31.90 9.82 15.24
N ALA A 27 30.99 10.43 14.49
CA ALA A 27 29.71 9.85 14.16
C ALA A 27 29.91 8.42 13.67
N THR A 28 29.35 7.45 14.37
CA THR A 28 29.13 6.12 13.82
C THR A 28 27.64 5.85 13.86
N ALA A 29 27.15 5.52 12.68
CA ALA A 29 25.76 5.47 12.27
C ALA A 29 24.89 4.73 13.28
N PHE A 30 23.65 5.22 13.40
CA PHE A 30 22.52 4.40 13.81
C PHE A 30 22.60 3.07 13.06
N ALA A 31 23.04 2.02 13.73
CA ALA A 31 22.84 0.68 13.25
C ALA A 31 21.33 0.48 13.22
N ALA A 32 20.75 0.55 12.02
CA ALA A 32 19.37 0.17 11.78
C ALA A 32 19.18 -1.22 12.37
N VAL A 33 18.41 -1.29 13.46
CA VAL A 33 17.92 -2.56 14.00
C VAL A 33 17.16 -3.20 12.84
N PRO A 34 17.52 -4.41 12.38
CA PRO A 34 16.65 -5.10 11.44
C PRO A 34 15.36 -5.38 12.21
N PHE A 35 14.30 -4.66 11.87
CA PHE A 35 12.97 -5.08 12.18
C PHE A 35 12.76 -6.41 11.45
N SER A 36 13.12 -7.51 12.11
CA SER A 36 12.52 -8.81 11.86
C SER A 36 11.08 -8.70 12.35
N THR A 37 10.22 -8.03 11.57
CA THR A 37 8.79 -8.16 11.72
C THR A 37 8.46 -9.64 11.46
N PRO A 38 7.74 -10.32 12.36
CA PRO A 38 7.11 -11.59 12.02
C PRO A 38 6.36 -11.37 10.71
N GLN A 39 6.67 -12.18 9.69
CA GLN A 39 5.98 -12.09 8.42
C GLN A 39 4.50 -12.33 8.71
N PRO A 40 3.60 -11.36 8.50
CA PRO A 40 2.20 -11.58 8.79
C PRO A 40 1.73 -12.72 7.89
N ASP A 41 0.97 -13.67 8.46
CA ASP A 41 0.26 -14.73 7.72
C ASP A 41 -0.59 -14.17 6.55
N GLY A 42 -0.76 -12.85 6.49
CA GLY A 42 -1.40 -12.08 5.43
C GLY A 42 -0.84 -12.22 4.02
N LEU A 43 0.39 -12.70 3.80
CA LEU A 43 0.90 -12.97 2.44
C LEU A 43 0.66 -14.40 1.96
N THR A 44 0.30 -15.34 2.85
CA THR A 44 -0.05 -16.70 2.46
C THR A 44 -1.24 -16.68 1.49
N GLY A 45 -1.11 -17.31 0.33
CA GLY A 45 -2.12 -17.27 -0.74
C GLY A 45 -2.03 -16.07 -1.69
N ILE A 46 -1.05 -15.17 -1.49
CA ILE A 46 -0.65 -14.14 -2.46
C ILE A 46 0.66 -14.59 -3.09
N THR A 47 0.62 -14.89 -4.38
CA THR A 47 1.83 -15.27 -5.14
C THR A 47 2.35 -14.10 -5.96
N PHE A 48 3.64 -14.08 -6.27
CA PHE A 48 4.25 -13.00 -7.04
C PHE A 48 4.94 -13.56 -8.28
N ALA A 49 4.65 -12.97 -9.43
CA ALA A 49 5.37 -13.25 -10.66
C ALA A 49 6.83 -12.76 -10.59
N ASN A 50 7.65 -13.22 -11.53
CA ASN A 50 9.07 -12.87 -11.60
C ASN A 50 9.32 -11.38 -11.87
N SER A 51 8.34 -10.66 -12.43
CA SER A 51 8.45 -9.21 -12.66
C SER A 51 8.35 -8.39 -11.38
N VAL A 52 7.87 -8.98 -10.27
CA VAL A 52 7.72 -8.27 -8.99
C VAL A 52 9.02 -8.29 -8.20
N THR A 53 9.54 -7.10 -7.90
CA THR A 53 10.80 -6.91 -7.16
C THR A 53 10.64 -7.08 -5.65
N ASP A 54 11.75 -7.15 -4.92
CA ASP A 54 11.72 -7.14 -3.45
C ASP A 54 11.17 -5.83 -2.88
N ALA A 55 11.39 -4.71 -3.56
CA ALA A 55 10.83 -3.41 -3.17
C ALA A 55 9.31 -3.43 -3.28
N ASP A 56 8.75 -3.98 -4.36
CA ASP A 56 7.31 -4.14 -4.55
C ASP A 56 6.70 -5.03 -3.45
N ARG A 57 7.35 -6.15 -3.14
CA ARG A 57 6.90 -7.07 -2.06
C ARG A 57 6.85 -6.37 -0.72
N MET A 58 7.90 -5.61 -0.38
CA MET A 58 7.97 -4.84 0.86
C MET A 58 6.93 -3.72 0.88
N TYR A 59 6.67 -3.10 -0.27
CA TYR A 59 5.67 -2.06 -0.41
C TYR A 59 4.27 -2.61 -0.12
N LEU A 60 3.89 -3.73 -0.75
CA LEU A 60 2.64 -4.43 -0.47
C LEU A 60 2.56 -4.83 1.01
N GLN A 61 3.60 -5.47 1.56
CA GLN A 61 3.59 -5.90 2.95
C GLN A 61 3.33 -4.74 3.92
N THR A 62 3.99 -3.60 3.68
CA THR A 62 3.82 -2.42 4.52
C THR A 62 2.44 -1.78 4.32
N SER A 63 1.88 -1.82 3.10
CA SER A 63 0.51 -1.35 2.85
C SER A 63 -0.52 -2.25 3.53
N LEU A 64 -0.34 -3.57 3.50
CA LEU A 64 -1.21 -4.52 4.22
C LEU A 64 -1.10 -4.35 5.74
N GLN A 65 0.09 -4.08 6.27
CA GLN A 65 0.27 -3.77 7.70
C GLN A 65 -0.49 -2.50 8.08
N LEU A 66 -0.43 -1.45 7.25
CA LEU A 66 -1.20 -0.23 7.47
C LEU A 66 -2.70 -0.51 7.54
N LEU A 67 -3.22 -1.34 6.63
CA LEU A 67 -4.61 -1.78 6.66
C LEU A 67 -4.91 -2.56 7.95
N GLN A 68 -4.06 -3.52 8.31
CA GLN A 68 -4.27 -4.33 9.51
C GLN A 68 -4.34 -3.48 10.78
N ASP A 69 -3.48 -2.46 10.88
CA ASP A 69 -3.36 -1.64 12.09
C ASP A 69 -4.46 -0.58 12.20
N ASN A 70 -4.96 -0.05 11.06
CA ASN A 70 -5.81 1.15 11.07
C ASN A 70 -7.19 0.94 10.40
N LEU A 71 -7.31 -0.06 9.52
CA LEU A 71 -8.48 -0.35 8.68
C LEU A 71 -8.70 -1.88 8.59
N PRO A 72 -8.87 -2.59 9.72
CA PRO A 72 -8.82 -4.06 9.76
C PRO A 72 -9.90 -4.72 8.88
N GLU A 73 -11.05 -4.08 8.68
CA GLU A 73 -12.10 -4.56 7.78
C GLU A 73 -11.66 -4.60 6.32
N TRP A 74 -10.78 -3.69 5.91
CA TRP A 74 -10.21 -3.64 4.56
C TRP A 74 -9.04 -4.61 4.40
N TYR A 75 -8.27 -4.82 5.47
CA TYR A 75 -7.33 -5.93 5.51
C TYR A 75 -8.07 -7.26 5.29
N ASP A 76 -9.13 -7.51 6.05
CA ASP A 76 -9.94 -8.73 5.93
C ASP A 76 -10.53 -8.89 4.52
N TYR A 77 -10.95 -7.80 3.88
CA TYR A 77 -11.40 -7.80 2.49
C TYR A 77 -10.34 -8.34 1.53
N VAL A 78 -9.08 -7.90 1.68
CA VAL A 78 -7.96 -8.44 0.90
C VAL A 78 -7.75 -9.92 1.18
N ILE A 79 -7.76 -10.33 2.45
CA ILE A 79 -7.53 -11.73 2.84
C ILE A 79 -8.63 -12.66 2.31
N GLN A 80 -9.89 -12.24 2.35
CA GLN A 80 -11.02 -13.04 1.87
C GLN A 80 -11.03 -13.21 0.34
N THR A 81 -10.32 -12.35 -0.39
CA THR A 81 -10.23 -12.40 -1.85
C THR A 81 -9.08 -13.28 -2.35
N LYS A 82 -8.33 -13.93 -1.44
CA LYS A 82 -7.32 -14.93 -1.81
C LYS A 82 -7.96 -16.21 -2.38
N PRO A 83 -7.23 -17.00 -3.18
CA PRO A 83 -5.83 -16.81 -3.61
C PRO A 83 -5.69 -15.91 -4.84
N PHE A 84 -4.63 -15.13 -4.97
CA PHE A 84 -4.34 -14.39 -6.19
C PHE A 84 -2.84 -14.21 -6.43
N ALA A 85 -2.48 -13.96 -7.68
CA ALA A 85 -1.13 -13.62 -8.10
C ALA A 85 -1.02 -12.15 -8.45
N LEU A 86 0.13 -11.54 -8.14
CA LEU A 86 0.48 -10.18 -8.54
C LEU A 86 1.63 -10.20 -9.55
N SER A 87 1.52 -9.37 -10.58
CA SER A 87 2.57 -9.06 -11.55
C SER A 87 2.72 -7.56 -11.74
N VAL A 88 3.91 -7.15 -12.16
CA VAL A 88 4.12 -5.85 -12.82
C VAL A 88 4.20 -6.12 -14.33
N GLY A 89 3.44 -5.36 -15.11
CA GLY A 89 3.43 -5.37 -16.57
C GLY A 89 4.70 -4.78 -17.17
N ASN A 90 4.90 -4.98 -18.46
CA ASN A 90 6.12 -4.54 -19.18
C ASN A 90 5.82 -3.57 -20.33
N THR A 91 4.62 -2.99 -20.40
CA THR A 91 4.15 -2.28 -21.60
C THR A 91 4.20 -0.77 -21.47
N THR A 92 4.75 -0.16 -22.52
CA THR A 92 4.83 1.28 -22.81
C THR A 92 3.62 1.82 -23.58
N ASP A 93 2.55 1.05 -23.74
CA ASP A 93 1.59 1.26 -24.86
C ASP A 93 0.12 1.42 -24.42
N SER A 94 -0.16 1.63 -23.13
CA SER A 94 -1.52 1.79 -22.60
C SER A 94 -1.52 2.89 -21.54
N ASP A 95 -1.53 4.16 -21.95
CA ASP A 95 -1.60 5.31 -21.02
C ASP A 95 -2.89 5.35 -20.16
N TRP A 96 -3.77 4.34 -20.25
CA TRP A 96 -5.14 4.37 -19.74
C TRP A 96 -5.49 3.27 -18.72
N VAL A 97 -4.62 2.28 -18.49
CA VAL A 97 -4.89 1.19 -17.55
C VAL A 97 -3.84 1.22 -16.44
N ALA A 98 -4.25 1.37 -15.18
CA ALA A 98 -3.29 1.37 -14.07
C ALA A 98 -3.05 -0.03 -13.51
N ALA A 99 -4.07 -0.88 -13.55
CA ALA A 99 -4.02 -2.28 -13.23
C ALA A 99 -5.15 -3.04 -13.95
N GLU A 100 -5.02 -4.36 -14.06
CA GLU A 100 -6.05 -5.24 -14.61
C GLU A 100 -6.14 -6.54 -13.80
N ALA A 101 -7.36 -6.91 -13.43
CA ALA A 101 -7.71 -8.19 -12.83
C ALA A 101 -8.29 -9.17 -13.86
N VAL A 102 -7.65 -10.34 -13.96
CA VAL A 102 -8.15 -11.47 -14.72
C VAL A 102 -8.48 -12.62 -13.77
N CYS A 103 -9.70 -13.11 -13.85
CA CYS A 103 -10.16 -14.28 -13.11
C CYS A 103 -10.55 -15.41 -14.07
N CYS A 104 -10.39 -16.68 -13.71
CA CYS A 104 -9.45 -17.27 -12.76
C CYS A 104 -8.92 -18.54 -13.42
N ASP A 105 -7.77 -19.05 -12.98
CA ASP A 105 -7.29 -20.34 -13.48
C ASP A 105 -8.19 -21.51 -13.02
N GLU A 106 -7.89 -22.73 -13.49
CA GLU A 106 -8.63 -23.95 -13.14
C GLU A 106 -8.66 -24.25 -11.62
N ARG A 107 -7.79 -23.60 -10.83
CA ARG A 107 -7.70 -23.74 -9.38
C ARG A 107 -8.38 -22.58 -8.64
N GLY A 108 -8.99 -21.64 -9.37
CA GLY A 108 -9.65 -20.46 -8.83
C GLY A 108 -8.70 -19.31 -8.47
N ASN A 109 -7.42 -19.36 -8.89
CA ASN A 109 -6.48 -18.26 -8.65
C ASN A 109 -6.80 -17.09 -9.59
N GLY A 110 -6.95 -15.89 -9.01
CA GLY A 110 -7.04 -14.65 -9.78
C GLY A 110 -5.66 -14.08 -10.05
N PHE A 111 -5.55 -13.22 -11.05
CA PHE A 111 -4.31 -12.56 -11.43
C PHE A 111 -4.56 -11.06 -11.51
N ILE A 112 -3.72 -10.27 -10.85
CA ILE A 112 -3.75 -8.81 -10.93
C ILE A 112 -2.42 -8.35 -11.48
N THR A 113 -2.44 -7.60 -12.57
CA THR A 113 -1.24 -7.00 -13.15
C THR A 113 -1.32 -5.49 -12.98
N PHE A 114 -0.34 -4.91 -12.29
CA PHE A 114 -0.14 -3.46 -12.24
C PHE A 114 0.74 -3.04 -13.41
N GLU A 115 0.46 -1.90 -14.05
CA GLU A 115 1.29 -1.46 -15.18
C GLU A 115 2.68 -0.98 -14.77
N ASP A 116 2.82 -0.44 -13.56
CA ASP A 116 4.11 -0.02 -12.98
C ASP A 116 4.34 -0.69 -11.62
N HIS A 117 5.55 -0.50 -11.08
CA HIS A 117 5.92 -0.86 -9.72
C HIS A 117 4.96 -0.23 -8.70
N PHE A 118 4.79 -0.93 -7.58
CA PHE A 118 3.69 -0.64 -6.65
C PHE A 118 3.81 0.74 -5.98
N ASP A 119 5.03 1.28 -5.89
CA ASP A 119 5.31 2.62 -5.37
C ASP A 119 5.10 3.74 -6.39
N ARG A 120 4.82 3.40 -7.65
CA ARG A 120 4.68 4.32 -8.80
C ARG A 120 3.33 4.29 -9.47
N VAL A 121 2.40 3.43 -9.00
CA VAL A 121 1.03 3.37 -9.51
C VAL A 121 0.47 4.79 -9.59
N ALA A 122 0.24 5.23 -10.83
CA ALA A 122 0.19 6.65 -11.17
C ALA A 122 -0.91 7.39 -10.40
N THR A 123 -0.54 8.49 -9.76
CA THR A 123 -1.44 9.60 -9.50
C THR A 123 -1.39 10.53 -10.71
N SER A 124 -2.52 11.10 -11.11
CA SER A 124 -2.61 11.98 -12.30
C SER A 124 -1.74 13.25 -12.22
N ASP A 125 -1.09 13.53 -11.08
CA ASP A 125 -0.11 14.61 -10.90
C ASP A 125 1.14 14.13 -10.17
N SER A 126 2.32 14.52 -10.69
CA SER A 126 3.65 14.18 -10.15
C SER A 126 4.12 15.10 -9.01
N SER A 127 3.47 16.24 -8.79
CA SER A 127 3.89 17.22 -7.78
C SER A 127 3.52 16.85 -6.34
N ASP A 128 2.60 15.90 -6.14
CA ASP A 128 2.01 15.56 -4.84
C ASP A 128 2.32 14.12 -4.37
N GLN A 129 3.27 13.43 -5.02
CA GLN A 129 3.61 12.01 -4.77
C GLN A 129 4.42 11.79 -3.49
N THR A 130 3.78 12.01 -2.34
CA THR A 130 4.28 11.50 -1.06
C THR A 130 4.19 9.98 -1.03
N THR A 131 5.04 9.33 -0.22
CA THR A 131 4.96 7.86 -0.02
C THR A 131 3.58 7.46 0.49
N GLU A 132 2.95 8.29 1.31
CA GLU A 132 1.60 8.12 1.82
C GLU A 132 0.56 8.15 0.69
N ALA A 133 0.63 9.12 -0.22
CA ALA A 133 -0.27 9.21 -1.36
C ALA A 133 -0.17 7.99 -2.28
N ASN A 134 1.05 7.56 -2.59
CA ASN A 134 1.27 6.39 -3.43
C ASN A 134 0.73 5.10 -2.76
N ARG A 135 0.80 5.00 -1.43
CA ARG A 135 0.27 3.84 -0.69
C ARG A 135 -1.25 3.79 -0.70
N ILE A 136 -1.91 4.94 -0.59
CA ILE A 136 -3.38 5.02 -0.72
C ILE A 136 -3.78 4.70 -2.15
N ALA A 137 -3.10 5.28 -3.16
CA ALA A 137 -3.39 5.01 -4.56
C ALA A 137 -3.23 3.52 -4.89
N PHE A 138 -2.11 2.91 -4.48
CA PHE A 138 -1.89 1.48 -4.62
C PHE A 138 -2.97 0.65 -3.92
N SER A 139 -3.27 0.93 -2.65
CA SER A 139 -4.26 0.16 -1.89
C SER A 139 -5.66 0.29 -2.47
N SER A 140 -5.99 1.48 -2.97
CA SER A 140 -7.24 1.79 -3.65
C SER A 140 -7.40 0.95 -4.92
N MET A 141 -6.38 0.99 -5.78
CA MET A 141 -6.32 0.19 -7.00
C MET A 141 -6.37 -1.31 -6.69
N LEU A 142 -5.66 -1.76 -5.66
CA LEU A 142 -5.72 -3.16 -5.23
C LEU A 142 -7.15 -3.55 -4.81
N ILE A 143 -7.86 -2.71 -4.04
CA ILE A 143 -9.25 -2.96 -3.65
C ILE A 143 -10.18 -2.99 -4.87
N HIS A 144 -9.95 -2.11 -5.86
CA HIS A 144 -10.67 -2.11 -7.13
C HIS A 144 -10.52 -3.47 -7.83
N GLU A 145 -9.28 -3.89 -8.08
CA GLU A 145 -8.98 -5.14 -8.79
C GLU A 145 -9.44 -6.40 -8.04
N LEU A 146 -9.33 -6.39 -6.71
CA LEU A 146 -9.87 -7.49 -5.88
C LEU A 146 -11.39 -7.57 -5.97
N THR A 147 -12.08 -6.44 -6.19
CA THR A 147 -13.54 -6.43 -6.37
C THR A 147 -13.93 -7.14 -7.65
N HIS A 148 -13.22 -6.90 -8.76
CA HIS A 148 -13.39 -7.67 -9.99
C HIS A 148 -13.20 -9.16 -9.72
N LEU A 149 -12.09 -9.58 -9.09
CA LEU A 149 -11.84 -10.99 -8.77
C LEU A 149 -12.95 -11.63 -7.93
N ARG A 150 -13.43 -10.92 -6.89
CA ARG A 150 -14.54 -11.38 -6.04
C ARG A 150 -15.80 -11.59 -6.87
N ASP A 151 -16.16 -10.65 -7.73
CA ASP A 151 -17.40 -10.66 -8.49
C ASP A 151 -17.36 -11.69 -9.64
N TYR A 152 -16.21 -11.88 -10.27
CA TYR A 152 -15.98 -13.01 -11.19
C TYR A 152 -16.23 -14.36 -10.50
N ARG A 153 -15.67 -14.58 -9.31
CA ARG A 153 -15.82 -15.84 -8.56
C ARG A 153 -17.23 -16.08 -8.06
N ALA A 154 -17.96 -15.01 -7.73
CA ALA A 154 -19.36 -15.09 -7.34
C ALA A 154 -20.30 -15.37 -8.54
N GLY A 155 -19.77 -15.40 -9.78
CA GLY A 155 -20.57 -15.57 -10.99
C GLY A 155 -21.41 -14.33 -11.32
N HIS A 156 -21.07 -13.18 -10.74
CA HIS A 156 -21.70 -11.90 -11.07
C HIS A 156 -21.22 -11.34 -12.41
N MET A 157 -20.13 -11.90 -12.96
CA MET A 157 -19.58 -11.53 -14.25
C MET A 157 -19.62 -12.72 -15.24
N PRO A 158 -20.22 -12.56 -16.42
CA PRO A 158 -20.25 -13.57 -17.48
C PRO A 158 -18.85 -13.80 -18.09
N ALA A 159 -18.64 -15.00 -18.62
CA ALA A 159 -17.40 -15.39 -19.30
C ALA A 159 -17.08 -14.58 -20.58
N ARG A 160 -18.09 -13.92 -21.16
CA ARG A 160 -17.92 -12.97 -22.26
C ARG A 160 -18.45 -11.62 -21.80
N MET A 161 -17.54 -10.65 -21.70
CA MET A 161 -17.90 -9.30 -21.30
C MET A 161 -18.55 -8.56 -22.47
N ASP A 162 -19.73 -7.99 -22.25
CA ASP A 162 -20.35 -6.99 -23.11
C ASP A 162 -20.27 -5.60 -22.45
N ALA A 163 -20.64 -4.54 -23.17
CA ALA A 163 -20.52 -3.18 -22.67
C ALA A 163 -21.33 -2.95 -21.38
N ALA A 164 -22.52 -3.53 -21.29
CA ALA A 164 -23.39 -3.40 -20.13
C ALA A 164 -22.80 -4.08 -18.89
N THR A 165 -22.22 -5.26 -19.09
CA THR A 165 -21.53 -6.03 -18.06
C THR A 165 -20.26 -5.31 -17.60
N CYS A 166 -19.45 -4.78 -18.52
CA CYS A 166 -18.26 -4.00 -18.19
C CYS A 166 -18.65 -2.79 -17.31
N ILE A 167 -19.64 -1.99 -17.74
CA ILE A 167 -20.10 -0.82 -16.99
C ILE A 167 -20.58 -1.20 -15.58
N THR A 168 -21.28 -2.34 -15.47
CA THR A 168 -21.78 -2.83 -14.18
C THR A 168 -20.62 -3.24 -13.27
N SER A 169 -19.62 -3.94 -13.80
CA SER A 169 -18.46 -4.39 -13.03
C SER A 169 -17.58 -3.23 -12.58
N GLU A 170 -17.20 -2.36 -13.51
CA GLU A 170 -16.46 -1.13 -13.22
C GLU A 170 -17.20 -0.29 -12.19
N GLY A 171 -18.52 -0.14 -12.33
CA GLY A 171 -19.35 0.55 -11.35
C GLY A 171 -19.29 -0.05 -9.95
N ALA A 172 -19.29 -1.39 -9.84
CA ALA A 172 -19.17 -2.08 -8.56
C ALA A 172 -17.77 -1.95 -7.94
N ALA A 173 -16.73 -2.05 -8.76
CA ALA A 173 -15.34 -1.88 -8.35
C ALA A 173 -15.07 -0.46 -7.86
N TYR A 174 -15.44 0.58 -8.62
CA TYR A 174 -15.34 1.97 -8.20
C TYR A 174 -16.19 2.29 -6.96
N ALA A 175 -17.39 1.73 -6.84
CA ALA A 175 -18.20 1.92 -5.63
C ALA A 175 -17.47 1.40 -4.39
N LYS A 176 -16.83 0.23 -4.49
CA LYS A 176 -16.04 -0.36 -3.40
C LYS A 176 -14.76 0.43 -3.14
N GLU A 177 -14.11 0.92 -4.18
CA GLU A 177 -12.96 1.82 -4.09
C GLU A 177 -13.30 3.12 -3.34
N PHE A 178 -14.44 3.74 -3.64
CA PHE A 178 -14.92 4.93 -2.93
C PHE A 178 -15.25 4.65 -1.47
N GLU A 179 -15.83 3.49 -1.16
CA GLU A 179 -16.01 3.07 0.23
C GLU A 179 -14.67 2.99 0.97
N PHE A 180 -13.62 2.45 0.32
CA PHE A 180 -12.27 2.38 0.88
C PHE A 180 -11.69 3.78 1.13
N LYS A 181 -11.69 4.66 0.12
CA LYS A 181 -11.18 6.03 0.28
C LYS A 181 -11.90 6.78 1.39
N ARG A 182 -13.23 6.66 1.47
CA ARG A 182 -14.02 7.28 2.56
C ARG A 182 -13.69 6.70 3.94
N ALA A 183 -13.32 5.42 4.03
CA ALA A 183 -12.86 4.82 5.29
C ALA A 183 -11.49 5.38 5.71
N VAL A 184 -10.56 5.51 4.76
CA VAL A 184 -9.24 6.13 4.98
C VAL A 184 -9.41 7.56 5.52
N VAL A 185 -10.26 8.38 4.88
CA VAL A 185 -10.52 9.77 5.30
C VAL A 185 -11.07 9.86 6.74
N LYS A 186 -11.89 8.89 7.16
CA LYS A 186 -12.48 8.85 8.51
C LYS A 186 -11.53 8.30 9.57
N THR A 187 -10.42 7.69 9.16
CA THR A 187 -9.51 6.98 10.05
C THR A 187 -8.54 7.93 10.73
N ARG A 188 -8.34 7.73 12.02
CA ARG A 188 -7.27 8.39 12.78
C ARG A 188 -6.09 7.44 12.86
N PHE A 189 -5.07 7.67 12.05
CA PHE A 189 -3.86 6.87 12.16
C PHE A 189 -3.11 7.18 13.45
N SER A 190 -2.45 6.16 13.99
CA SER A 190 -1.77 6.19 15.28
C SER A 190 -0.59 7.17 15.37
N ASP A 191 0.11 7.40 14.25
CA ASP A 191 1.05 8.52 14.10
C ASP A 191 0.28 9.75 13.57
N MET A 192 0.18 10.80 14.39
CA MET A 192 -0.58 12.00 14.02
C MET A 192 -0.03 12.71 12.77
N ARG A 193 1.28 12.62 12.48
CA ARG A 193 1.87 13.31 11.33
C ARG A 193 1.67 12.52 10.04
N SER A 194 2.07 11.26 10.02
CA SER A 194 1.83 10.40 8.83
C SER A 194 0.34 10.19 8.61
N GLY A 195 -0.45 10.12 9.69
CA GLY A 195 -1.90 10.00 9.62
C GLY A 195 -2.61 11.14 8.93
N GLU A 196 -2.21 12.36 9.24
CA GLU A 196 -2.77 13.54 8.57
C GLU A 196 -2.41 13.57 7.08
N LEU A 197 -1.20 13.11 6.71
CA LEU A 197 -0.80 12.99 5.31
C LEU A 197 -1.59 11.92 4.56
N TYR A 198 -1.80 10.74 5.16
CA TYR A 198 -2.66 9.70 4.59
C TYR A 198 -4.09 10.20 4.37
N ARG A 199 -4.65 10.92 5.35
CA ARG A 199 -5.99 11.50 5.26
C ARG A 199 -6.09 12.52 4.13
N GLN A 200 -5.16 13.48 4.06
CA GLN A 200 -5.14 14.50 3.00
C GLN A 200 -5.00 13.89 1.62
N ALA A 201 -4.12 12.89 1.46
CA ALA A 201 -3.96 12.19 0.19
C ALA A 201 -5.24 11.47 -0.24
N ALA A 202 -5.91 10.80 0.70
CA ALA A 202 -7.18 10.13 0.43
C ALA A 202 -8.32 11.11 0.13
N GLU A 203 -8.36 12.28 0.78
CA GLU A 203 -9.33 13.35 0.48
C GLU A 203 -9.15 13.87 -0.95
N LYS A 204 -7.90 14.17 -1.34
CA LYS A 204 -7.59 14.61 -2.71
C LYS A 204 -8.02 13.56 -3.74
N GLN A 205 -7.58 12.31 -3.56
CA GLN A 205 -7.89 11.24 -4.51
C GLN A 205 -9.39 10.93 -4.56
N LEU A 206 -10.11 11.03 -3.45
CA LEU A 206 -11.56 10.87 -3.45
C LEU A 206 -12.25 11.93 -4.31
N VAL A 207 -11.82 13.20 -4.22
CA VAL A 207 -12.36 14.29 -5.04
C VAL A 207 -12.05 14.07 -6.52
N ASP A 208 -10.79 13.78 -6.85
CA ASP A 208 -10.35 13.58 -8.24
C ASP A 208 -11.09 12.40 -8.89
N ASP A 209 -11.23 11.29 -8.18
CA ASP A 209 -11.93 10.12 -8.69
C ASP A 209 -13.45 10.30 -8.73
N GLU A 210 -14.07 11.02 -7.78
CA GLU A 210 -15.50 11.35 -7.86
C GLU A 210 -15.78 12.28 -9.05
N GLU A 211 -14.88 13.22 -9.35
CA GLU A 211 -14.98 14.05 -10.56
C GLU A 211 -14.87 13.18 -11.81
N GLN A 212 -13.85 12.32 -11.89
CA GLN A 212 -13.72 11.38 -13.00
C GLN A 212 -14.96 10.49 -13.11
N PHE A 213 -15.48 9.93 -12.01
CA PHE A 213 -16.70 9.12 -11.94
C PHE A 213 -17.99 9.90 -12.25
N ASN A 214 -17.96 11.22 -12.41
CA ASN A 214 -19.14 11.96 -12.88
C ASN A 214 -19.09 12.28 -14.38
N THR A 215 -17.93 12.09 -15.02
CA THR A 215 -17.73 12.41 -16.45
C THR A 215 -18.12 11.29 -17.44
N ASN A 216 -18.63 10.14 -16.96
CA ASN A 216 -18.84 8.91 -17.76
C ASN A 216 -17.55 8.31 -18.36
N PHE A 217 -16.37 8.68 -17.85
CA PHE A 217 -15.07 8.20 -18.33
C PHE A 217 -15.01 6.66 -18.46
N TRP A 218 -15.46 5.90 -17.46
CA TRP A 218 -15.40 4.43 -17.48
C TRP A 218 -16.45 3.79 -18.40
N LYS A 219 -17.56 4.48 -18.69
CA LYS A 219 -18.47 4.04 -19.77
C LYS A 219 -17.79 4.18 -21.13
N LEU A 220 -17.07 5.29 -21.34
CA LEU A 220 -16.26 5.48 -22.54
C LEU A 220 -15.11 4.48 -22.59
N TYR A 221 -14.42 4.21 -21.48
CA TYR A 221 -13.42 3.14 -21.35
C TYR A 221 -14.01 1.81 -21.81
N CYS A 222 -15.08 1.32 -21.16
CA CYS A 222 -15.71 0.05 -21.50
C CYS A 222 -16.08 -0.03 -22.99
N ILE A 223 -16.64 1.04 -23.55
CA ILE A 223 -16.99 1.09 -24.98
C ILE A 223 -15.73 1.04 -25.84
N LEU A 224 -14.73 1.88 -25.57
CA LEU A 224 -13.56 2.05 -26.44
C LEU A 224 -12.54 0.91 -26.34
N THR A 225 -12.35 0.33 -25.16
CA THR A 225 -11.32 -0.70 -24.94
C THR A 225 -11.81 -2.12 -25.19
N HIS A 226 -13.11 -2.38 -25.06
CA HIS A 226 -13.66 -3.74 -25.18
C HIS A 226 -14.62 -3.91 -26.36
N PHE A 227 -15.18 -2.81 -26.90
CA PHE A 227 -16.18 -2.87 -27.96
C PHE A 227 -15.85 -1.85 -29.06
N ASN A 228 -14.88 -2.21 -29.91
CA ASN A 228 -14.58 -1.45 -31.12
C ASN A 228 -15.88 -1.00 -31.81
N ILE A 229 -16.03 0.31 -32.02
CA ILE A 229 -17.18 0.93 -32.71
C ILE A 229 -17.03 0.71 -34.24
N GLY A 230 -16.70 -0.50 -34.66
CA GLY A 230 -16.25 -0.80 -36.03
C GLY A 230 -16.60 -2.17 -36.60
N ASP A 231 -17.31 -3.03 -35.86
CA ASP A 231 -17.89 -4.29 -36.38
C ASP A 231 -19.42 -4.25 -36.41
#